data_AF-A0A2V1DCA6-F1
#
_entry.id   AF-A0A2V1DCA6-F1
#
_cell.length_a   1.000
_cell.length_b   1.000
_cell.length_c   1.000
_cell.angle_alpha   90.00
_cell.angle_beta   90.00
_cell.angle_gamma   90.00
#
_symmetry.space_group_name_H-M   'P 1'
#
loop_
_entity.id
_entity.type
_entity.pdbx_description
1 polymer ?
#
loop_
_entity_poly.entity_id
_entity_poly.type
_entity_poly.pdbx_seq_one_letter_code
_entity_poly.pdbx_strand_id
1 'polypeptide(L)'
;MTTRRKTKLHHCTLASVPRRLKKKYPENRHDFPILRRALLLLHQLHNNSTSTQQPTMPSRILLQDGGHDARHRPSLSLSRRLKHFTWSWFECTMSTGALATLLGQQPFSFTGLKTIGKVFFILDLVLFLTFCGLIAFRFARYPGSLTRSLHHPHESFFFGTFWVSIALILYCIQLYGVPSTGPWLVKALEVCFWGYSGLVLLVAVFQYHIIFDLEKLPVFEAMPAWILPVYPFLVLGPLAAVLEYSQPQTSALPIMLGGLCFQGLGWSIALIMYTIYVTRLINSELPEPSKRPAMFVAVGPSDLKS
;
A
#
# COMPACT_ATOMS: atom_id res chain seq x y z
N MET A 1 -34.36 40.90 -51.11
CA MET A 1 -35.78 41.29 -51.25
C MET A 1 -36.61 40.03 -51.29
N THR A 2 -37.57 39.85 -50.39
CA THR A 2 -38.98 39.45 -50.61
C THR A 2 -39.59 38.95 -49.30
N THR A 3 -40.82 39.39 -49.09
CA THR A 3 -41.62 39.47 -47.88
C THR A 3 -42.59 38.27 -47.74
N ARG A 4 -43.16 38.10 -46.52
CA ARG A 4 -44.42 37.38 -46.15
C ARG A 4 -44.28 35.84 -45.97
N ARG A 5 -44.97 35.17 -45.03
CA ARG A 5 -46.36 35.33 -44.57
C ARG A 5 -46.57 35.02 -43.08
N LYS A 6 -47.56 35.72 -42.51
CA LYS A 6 -48.31 35.39 -41.29
C LYS A 6 -49.26 34.22 -41.52
N THR A 7 -49.48 33.41 -40.48
CA THR A 7 -50.81 32.81 -40.23
C THR A 7 -51.05 32.69 -38.72
N LYS A 8 -52.02 33.47 -38.22
CA LYS A 8 -52.72 33.28 -36.93
C LYS A 8 -53.54 31.99 -37.00
N LEU A 9 -53.81 31.33 -35.87
CA LEU A 9 -55.17 30.88 -35.54
C LEU A 9 -55.38 30.47 -34.06
N HIS A 10 -56.41 31.08 -33.45
CA HIS A 10 -57.28 30.78 -32.29
C HIS A 10 -56.71 30.22 -30.96
N HIS A 11 -56.78 30.98 -29.84
CA HIS A 11 -57.92 31.16 -28.90
C HIS A 11 -58.41 29.89 -28.20
N CYS A 12 -58.18 29.78 -26.88
CA CYS A 12 -59.20 29.36 -25.91
C CYS A 12 -58.76 29.72 -24.47
N THR A 13 -59.53 30.61 -23.84
CA THR A 13 -59.47 30.99 -22.41
C THR A 13 -60.75 30.45 -21.78
N LEU A 14 -60.66 29.82 -20.60
CA LEU A 14 -61.72 29.45 -19.61
C LEU A 14 -61.35 28.06 -19.02
N ALA A 15 -61.51 27.71 -17.75
CA ALA A 15 -62.08 28.36 -16.59
C ALA A 15 -61.66 27.58 -15.32
N SER A 16 -61.69 28.28 -14.18
CA SER A 16 -62.10 27.82 -12.84
C SER A 16 -62.03 26.32 -12.49
N VAL A 17 -61.22 25.99 -11.48
CA VAL A 17 -61.32 24.72 -10.73
C VAL A 17 -61.79 25.00 -9.29
N PRO A 18 -62.75 24.22 -8.74
CA PRO A 18 -63.50 24.59 -7.54
C PRO A 18 -62.81 24.21 -6.22
N ARG A 19 -63.19 24.94 -5.17
CA ARG A 19 -62.97 24.57 -3.76
C ARG A 19 -63.81 23.33 -3.41
N ARG A 20 -63.16 22.25 -2.97
CA ARG A 20 -63.54 21.41 -1.81
C ARG A 20 -62.73 20.12 -1.84
N LEU A 21 -61.87 19.95 -0.86
CA LEU A 21 -61.84 18.79 0.05
C LEU A 21 -60.84 19.08 1.16
N LYS A 22 -61.35 19.73 2.21
CA LYS A 22 -60.73 19.67 3.55
C LYS A 22 -60.81 18.22 4.00
N LYS A 23 -59.69 17.51 4.07
CA LYS A 23 -59.54 16.35 4.96
C LYS A 23 -58.30 16.53 5.83
N LYS A 24 -58.61 17.02 7.02
CA LYS A 24 -57.88 17.06 8.28
C LYS A 24 -56.85 15.93 8.44
N TYR A 25 -55.56 16.27 8.45
CA TYR A 25 -54.50 15.55 9.17
C TYR A 25 -53.49 16.56 9.73
N PRO A 26 -52.95 16.32 10.93
CA PRO A 26 -52.39 17.35 11.79
C PRO A 26 -51.03 17.86 11.32
N GLU A 27 -50.83 19.15 11.55
CA GLU A 27 -49.56 19.85 11.55
C GLU A 27 -48.59 19.15 12.50
N ASN A 28 -47.61 18.42 11.96
CA ASN A 28 -46.46 17.98 12.73
C ASN A 28 -45.17 18.39 12.01
N ARG A 29 -44.50 19.36 12.61
CA ARG A 29 -43.30 20.02 12.14
C ARG A 29 -42.11 19.11 12.42
N HIS A 30 -41.69 18.33 11.43
CA HIS A 30 -40.34 17.78 11.38
C HIS A 30 -39.73 18.08 10.01
N ASP A 31 -38.84 19.08 10.01
CA ASP A 31 -37.98 19.40 8.88
C ASP A 31 -37.09 18.20 8.54
N PHE A 32 -37.31 17.58 7.37
CA PHE A 32 -36.40 16.58 6.80
C PHE A 32 -35.54 17.22 5.70
N PRO A 33 -34.35 17.77 6.02
CA PRO A 33 -33.44 18.39 5.05
C PRO A 33 -32.89 17.39 4.00
N ILE A 34 -32.97 16.09 4.30
CA ILE A 34 -32.44 15.00 3.46
C ILE A 34 -33.35 14.76 2.25
N LEU A 35 -34.68 14.84 2.42
CA LEU A 35 -35.64 14.58 1.34
C LEU A 35 -35.64 15.70 0.29
N ARG A 36 -35.44 16.96 0.72
CA ARG A 36 -35.26 18.11 -0.19
C ARG A 36 -33.95 18.04 -0.97
N ARG A 37 -32.86 17.58 -0.35
CA ARG A 37 -31.58 17.37 -1.06
C ARG A 37 -31.63 16.20 -2.04
N ALA A 38 -32.33 15.12 -1.69
CA ALA A 38 -32.55 13.99 -2.59
C ALA A 38 -33.41 14.36 -3.81
N LEU A 39 -34.47 15.16 -3.61
CA LEU A 39 -35.31 15.67 -4.70
C LEU A 39 -34.57 16.67 -5.60
N LEU A 40 -33.71 17.53 -5.03
CA LEU A 40 -32.85 18.42 -5.81
C LEU A 40 -31.79 17.63 -6.61
N LEU A 41 -31.19 16.60 -6.03
CA LEU A 41 -30.23 15.76 -6.76
C LEU A 41 -30.89 14.94 -7.87
N LEU A 42 -32.10 14.42 -7.66
CA LEU A 42 -32.86 13.74 -8.72
C LEU A 42 -33.27 14.70 -9.85
N HIS A 43 -33.59 15.96 -9.54
CA HIS A 43 -33.86 16.99 -10.55
C HIS A 43 -32.58 17.38 -11.32
N GLN A 44 -31.42 17.44 -10.67
CA GLN A 44 -30.13 17.72 -11.33
C GLN A 44 -29.66 16.56 -12.20
N LEU A 45 -29.88 15.31 -11.80
CA LEU A 45 -29.52 14.12 -12.59
C LEU A 45 -30.41 13.95 -13.83
N HIS A 46 -31.70 14.34 -13.75
CA HIS A 46 -32.61 14.32 -14.89
C HIS A 46 -32.29 15.42 -15.92
N ASN A 47 -31.79 16.59 -15.49
CA ASN A 47 -31.41 17.67 -16.41
C ASN A 47 -30.04 17.46 -17.08
N ASN A 48 -29.12 16.70 -16.48
CA ASN A 48 -27.77 16.51 -17.02
C ASN A 48 -27.69 15.42 -18.10
N SER A 49 -28.78 14.70 -18.38
CA SER A 49 -28.83 13.62 -19.39
C SER A 49 -29.22 14.09 -20.81
N THR A 50 -29.47 15.39 -21.02
CA THR A 50 -29.83 15.95 -22.35
C THR A 50 -28.82 16.94 -22.95
N SER A 51 -27.63 17.07 -22.37
CA SER A 51 -26.55 17.94 -22.89
C SER A 51 -25.31 17.16 -23.29
N THR A 52 -25.39 16.43 -24.40
CA THR A 52 -24.19 16.01 -25.15
C THR A 52 -23.71 17.21 -25.96
N GLN A 53 -22.89 18.08 -25.36
CA GLN A 53 -22.15 19.10 -26.09
C GLN A 53 -20.67 18.71 -26.19
N GLN A 54 -20.31 18.40 -27.43
CA GLN A 54 -18.98 18.12 -27.95
C GLN A 54 -18.09 19.37 -27.81
N PRO A 55 -16.85 19.29 -27.28
CA PRO A 55 -16.00 20.47 -27.17
C PRO A 55 -15.47 20.87 -28.56
N THR A 56 -15.97 21.98 -29.10
CA THR A 56 -15.41 22.62 -30.30
C THR A 56 -14.15 23.41 -29.93
N MET A 57 -12.99 22.93 -30.35
CA MET A 57 -11.74 23.71 -30.36
C MET A 57 -11.80 24.80 -31.45
N PRO A 58 -11.34 26.03 -31.19
CA PRO A 58 -11.20 27.04 -32.23
C PRO A 58 -9.99 26.72 -33.12
N SER A 59 -10.29 26.34 -34.37
CA SER A 59 -9.31 26.21 -35.46
C SER A 59 -8.92 27.58 -36.00
N ARG A 60 -7.63 27.94 -35.87
CA ARG A 60 -6.77 28.64 -36.86
C ARG A 60 -5.75 29.55 -36.16
N ILE A 61 -4.53 29.04 -36.00
CA ILE A 61 -3.34 29.60 -36.67
C ILE A 61 -2.48 28.39 -37.06
N LEU A 62 -2.31 28.18 -38.35
CA LEU A 62 -1.47 27.14 -38.94
C LEU A 62 -0.20 27.83 -39.47
N LEU A 63 0.91 27.10 -39.39
CA LEU A 63 2.20 27.29 -40.09
C LEU A 63 3.25 28.18 -39.41
N GLN A 64 4.17 27.53 -38.70
CA GLN A 64 5.58 27.67 -39.01
C GLN A 64 6.24 26.29 -38.88
N ASP A 65 6.58 25.73 -40.02
CA ASP A 65 7.38 24.53 -40.22
C ASP A 65 8.82 24.80 -39.75
N GLY A 66 9.47 23.79 -39.15
CA GLY A 66 10.83 23.96 -38.65
C GLY A 66 11.33 22.84 -37.73
N GLY A 67 11.89 21.79 -38.35
CA GLY A 67 13.10 21.18 -37.83
C GLY A 67 12.93 19.92 -36.97
N HIS A 68 13.58 18.86 -37.43
CA HIS A 68 13.91 17.67 -36.64
C HIS A 68 14.35 18.00 -35.22
N ASP A 69 13.57 17.56 -34.23
CA ASP A 69 14.12 17.16 -32.93
C ASP A 69 13.55 15.79 -32.58
N ALA A 70 14.16 14.77 -33.19
CA ALA A 70 14.16 13.43 -32.62
C ALA A 70 14.72 13.58 -31.20
N ARG A 71 13.81 13.59 -30.21
CA ARG A 71 14.12 13.69 -28.77
C ARG A 71 15.19 12.66 -28.42
N HIS A 72 16.45 13.09 -28.43
CA HIS A 72 17.56 12.36 -27.86
C HIS A 72 17.29 12.34 -26.36
N ARG A 73 16.64 11.28 -25.87
CA ARG A 73 16.58 11.03 -24.43
C ARG A 73 18.04 10.96 -23.99
N PRO A 74 18.54 11.88 -23.16
CA PRO A 74 19.93 11.76 -22.71
C PRO A 74 20.02 10.42 -22.00
N SER A 75 20.96 9.58 -22.43
CA SER A 75 21.25 8.32 -21.75
C SER A 75 21.69 8.70 -20.34
N LEU A 76 20.75 8.73 -19.39
CA LEU A 76 21.04 9.08 -18.01
C LEU A 76 22.10 8.10 -17.51
N SER A 77 23.29 8.64 -17.19
CA SER A 77 24.38 7.91 -16.57
C SER A 77 23.85 7.07 -15.40
N LEU A 78 24.33 5.82 -15.28
CA LEU A 78 23.93 4.90 -14.21
C LEU A 78 23.98 5.57 -12.84
N SER A 79 24.96 6.45 -12.58
CA SER A 79 25.06 7.22 -11.33
C SER A 79 23.88 8.17 -11.07
N ARG A 80 23.20 8.70 -12.11
CA ARG A 80 21.96 9.49 -11.96
C ARG A 80 20.73 8.61 -11.71
N ARG A 81 20.74 7.36 -12.20
CA ARG A 81 19.69 6.37 -11.91
C ARG A 81 19.78 5.86 -10.47
N LEU A 82 20.98 5.57 -9.97
CA LEU A 82 21.20 5.19 -8.57
C LEU A 82 20.79 6.29 -7.57
N LYS A 83 20.72 7.55 -7.99
CA LYS A 83 20.24 8.66 -7.14
C LYS A 83 18.74 8.53 -6.77
N HIS A 84 17.97 7.80 -7.58
CA HIS A 84 16.55 7.52 -7.38
C HIS A 84 16.30 6.13 -6.75
N PHE A 85 17.35 5.44 -6.31
CA PHE A 85 17.21 4.17 -5.60
C PHE A 85 16.80 4.45 -4.14
N THR A 86 15.58 4.05 -3.81
CA THR A 86 14.89 4.25 -2.53
C THR A 86 14.68 2.93 -1.80
N TRP A 87 14.24 3.00 -0.54
CA TRP A 87 13.90 1.81 0.25
C TRP A 87 12.75 0.97 -0.34
N SER A 88 11.89 1.55 -1.18
CA SER A 88 10.77 0.84 -1.82
C SER A 88 11.21 -0.32 -2.74
N TRP A 89 12.43 -0.32 -3.25
CA TRP A 89 12.93 -1.44 -4.08
C TRP A 89 13.05 -2.74 -3.28
N PHE A 90 13.18 -2.69 -1.95
CA PHE A 90 13.17 -3.88 -1.08
C PHE A 90 11.81 -4.59 -1.02
N GLU A 91 10.73 -4.02 -1.60
CA GLU A 91 9.48 -4.76 -1.79
C GLU A 91 9.64 -5.92 -2.79
N CYS A 92 10.53 -5.78 -3.78
CA CYS A 92 10.81 -6.85 -4.71
C CYS A 92 11.52 -8.02 -4.02
N THR A 93 12.47 -7.76 -3.11
CA THR A 93 13.13 -8.81 -2.31
C THR A 93 12.13 -9.43 -1.34
N MET A 94 11.35 -8.61 -0.64
CA MET A 94 10.30 -9.09 0.26
C MET A 94 9.32 -10.04 -0.44
N SER A 95 8.80 -9.68 -1.62
CA SER A 95 7.86 -10.53 -2.37
C SER A 95 8.51 -11.80 -2.90
N THR A 96 9.76 -11.73 -3.34
CA THR A 96 10.53 -12.91 -3.79
C THR A 96 10.80 -13.86 -2.64
N GLY A 97 11.25 -13.36 -1.49
CA GLY A 97 11.46 -14.13 -0.27
C GLY A 97 10.17 -14.77 0.23
N ALA A 98 9.04 -14.03 0.22
CA ALA A 98 7.74 -14.57 0.60
C ALA A 98 7.28 -15.69 -0.33
N LEU A 99 7.50 -15.56 -1.65
CA LEU A 99 7.22 -16.63 -2.58
C LEU A 99 8.10 -17.86 -2.31
N ALA A 100 9.38 -17.66 -2.01
CA ALA A 100 10.29 -18.74 -1.66
C ALA A 100 9.88 -19.48 -0.39
N THR A 101 9.42 -18.77 0.66
CA THR A 101 8.95 -19.42 1.89
C THR A 101 7.67 -20.21 1.65
N LEU A 102 6.69 -19.64 0.95
CA LEU A 102 5.42 -20.30 0.62
C LEU A 102 5.63 -21.60 -0.18
N LEU A 103 6.51 -21.57 -1.19
CA LEU A 103 6.83 -22.76 -1.98
C LEU A 103 7.40 -23.91 -1.14
N GLY A 104 8.13 -23.59 -0.07
CA GLY A 104 8.73 -24.61 0.79
C GLY A 104 7.82 -25.10 1.93
N GLN A 105 6.76 -24.37 2.25
CA GLN A 105 5.74 -24.77 3.25
C GLN A 105 4.63 -25.65 2.67
N GLN A 106 4.58 -25.83 1.34
CA GLN A 106 3.55 -26.63 0.67
C GLN A 106 3.57 -28.11 1.15
N PRO A 107 2.44 -28.66 1.65
CA PRO A 107 2.39 -30.05 2.14
C PRO A 107 2.64 -31.09 1.04
N PHE A 108 2.23 -30.81 -0.19
CA PHE A 108 2.45 -31.69 -1.35
C PHE A 108 3.79 -31.37 -2.03
N SER A 109 4.90 -31.73 -1.39
CA SER A 109 6.24 -31.47 -1.93
C SER A 109 6.72 -32.58 -2.88
N PHE A 110 7.16 -32.21 -4.08
CA PHE A 110 7.93 -33.06 -4.99
C PHE A 110 9.31 -32.45 -5.26
N THR A 111 10.26 -33.23 -5.78
CA THR A 111 11.65 -32.79 -5.97
C THR A 111 11.78 -31.52 -6.83
N GLY A 112 10.93 -31.37 -7.85
CA GLY A 112 10.88 -30.16 -8.67
C GLY A 112 10.45 -28.92 -7.89
N LEU A 113 9.45 -29.02 -7.02
CA LEU A 113 8.99 -27.90 -6.19
C LEU A 113 10.09 -27.41 -5.24
N LYS A 114 10.81 -28.35 -4.59
CA LYS A 114 11.96 -28.00 -3.73
C LYS A 114 13.09 -27.33 -4.52
N THR A 115 13.29 -27.73 -5.77
CA THR A 115 14.31 -27.13 -6.65
C THR A 115 13.93 -25.71 -7.03
N ILE A 116 12.66 -25.48 -7.41
CA ILE A 116 12.14 -24.14 -7.72
C ILE A 116 12.24 -23.24 -6.49
N GLY A 117 11.85 -23.71 -5.31
CA GLY A 117 11.99 -22.98 -4.05
C GLY A 117 13.43 -22.56 -3.76
N LYS A 118 14.39 -23.47 -3.97
CA LYS A 118 15.82 -23.14 -3.85
C LYS A 118 16.28 -22.08 -4.85
N VAL A 119 15.81 -22.12 -6.09
CA VAL A 119 16.13 -21.10 -7.12
C VAL A 119 15.63 -19.73 -6.67
N PHE A 120 14.39 -19.64 -6.18
CA PHE A 120 13.85 -18.38 -5.66
C PHE A 120 14.59 -17.88 -4.42
N PHE A 121 15.01 -18.78 -3.52
CA PHE A 121 15.85 -18.41 -2.38
C PHE A 121 17.20 -17.80 -2.81
N ILE A 122 17.91 -18.42 -3.76
CA ILE A 122 19.18 -17.88 -4.26
C ILE A 122 18.96 -16.54 -4.98
N LEU A 123 17.89 -16.44 -5.77
CA LEU A 123 17.51 -15.20 -6.45
C LEU A 123 17.23 -14.08 -5.44
N ASP A 124 16.48 -14.37 -4.38
CA ASP A 124 16.21 -13.42 -3.31
C ASP A 124 17.50 -12.94 -2.62
N LEU A 125 18.40 -13.87 -2.29
CA LEU A 125 19.70 -13.54 -1.71
C LEU A 125 20.53 -12.61 -2.62
N VAL A 126 20.63 -12.93 -3.91
CA VAL A 126 21.38 -12.12 -4.89
C VAL A 126 20.74 -10.74 -5.05
N LEU A 127 19.41 -10.68 -5.14
CA LEU A 127 18.66 -9.44 -5.28
C LEU A 127 18.85 -8.55 -4.03
N PHE A 128 18.73 -9.13 -2.85
CA PHE A 128 18.93 -8.44 -1.57
C PHE A 128 20.35 -7.88 -1.44
N LEU A 129 21.38 -8.68 -1.73
CA LEU A 129 22.78 -8.22 -1.70
C LEU A 129 23.04 -7.12 -2.72
N THR A 130 22.48 -7.24 -3.93
CA THR A 130 22.59 -6.21 -4.97
C THR A 130 21.96 -4.89 -4.49
N PHE A 131 20.76 -4.94 -3.90
CA PHE A 131 20.06 -3.75 -3.41
C PHE A 131 20.75 -3.15 -2.19
N CYS A 132 21.29 -3.97 -1.29
CA CYS A 132 22.16 -3.53 -0.20
C CYS A 132 23.40 -2.80 -0.73
N GLY A 133 24.05 -3.33 -1.77
CA GLY A 133 25.20 -2.68 -2.40
C GLY A 133 24.83 -1.33 -3.03
N LEU A 134 23.70 -1.26 -3.73
CA LEU A 134 23.22 -0.02 -4.35
C LEU A 134 22.86 1.06 -3.32
N ILE A 135 22.17 0.70 -2.24
CA ILE A 135 21.80 1.66 -1.18
C ILE A 135 23.03 2.08 -0.36
N ALA A 136 23.94 1.15 -0.07
CA ALA A 136 25.21 1.46 0.61
C ALA A 136 26.07 2.40 -0.25
N PHE A 137 26.16 2.16 -1.56
CA PHE A 137 26.84 3.06 -2.49
C PHE A 137 26.22 4.46 -2.49
N ARG A 138 24.88 4.56 -2.45
CA ARG A 138 24.18 5.85 -2.34
C ARG A 138 24.57 6.61 -1.07
N PHE A 139 24.61 5.92 0.07
CA PHE A 139 24.96 6.52 1.36
C PHE A 139 26.44 6.85 1.48
N ALA A 140 27.33 6.03 0.92
CA ALA A 140 28.76 6.31 0.89
C ALA A 140 29.08 7.57 0.05
N ARG A 141 28.34 7.80 -1.05
CA ARG A 141 28.59 8.95 -1.93
C ARG A 141 27.96 10.26 -1.43
N TYR A 142 26.90 10.19 -0.64
CA TYR A 142 26.16 11.33 -0.10
C TYR A 142 25.90 11.16 1.41
N PRO A 143 26.89 11.49 2.27
CA PRO A 143 26.71 11.42 3.72
C PRO A 143 25.56 12.34 4.15
N GLY A 144 24.67 11.84 5.04
CA GLY A 144 23.45 12.53 5.46
C GLY A 144 22.19 12.17 4.66
N SER A 145 22.32 11.44 3.53
CA SER A 145 21.16 10.94 2.78
C SER A 145 20.37 9.86 3.53
N LEU A 146 20.99 9.14 4.48
CA LEU A 146 20.30 8.13 5.31
C LEU A 146 19.27 8.80 6.23
N THR A 147 19.71 9.77 7.03
CA THR A 147 18.86 10.52 7.94
C THR A 147 17.77 11.24 7.14
N ARG A 148 18.12 11.89 6.02
CA ARG A 148 17.13 12.55 5.16
C ARG A 148 16.05 11.60 4.62
N SER A 149 16.40 10.35 4.30
CA SER A 149 15.42 9.36 3.85
C SER A 149 14.58 8.79 4.98
N LEU A 150 15.13 8.63 6.18
CA LEU A 150 14.38 8.21 7.37
C LEU A 150 13.42 9.31 7.91
N HIS A 151 13.67 10.57 7.59
CA HIS A 151 12.77 11.69 7.91
C HIS A 151 11.89 12.10 6.70
N HIS A 152 11.83 11.29 5.64
CA HIS A 152 10.96 11.58 4.51
C HIS A 152 9.63 10.84 4.68
N PRO A 153 8.48 11.54 4.64
CA PRO A 153 7.17 11.01 5.06
C PRO A 153 6.68 9.85 4.18
N HIS A 154 7.25 9.66 2.99
CA HIS A 154 6.96 8.50 2.15
C HIS A 154 8.07 7.46 2.13
N GLU A 155 9.35 7.86 2.25
CA GLU A 155 10.47 6.94 2.05
C GLU A 155 10.77 6.14 3.31
N SER A 156 10.48 6.73 4.48
CA SER A 156 10.76 6.15 5.78
C SER A 156 9.96 4.88 6.07
N PHE A 157 8.69 4.81 5.61
CA PHE A 157 7.85 3.61 5.80
C PHE A 157 8.43 2.36 5.14
N PHE A 158 9.10 2.51 4.00
CA PHE A 158 9.75 1.39 3.30
C PHE A 158 11.03 0.93 4.00
N PHE A 159 11.54 1.63 5.01
CA PHE A 159 12.63 1.09 5.83
C PHE A 159 12.21 -0.21 6.53
N GLY A 160 10.90 -0.38 6.82
CA GLY A 160 10.37 -1.64 7.33
C GLY A 160 10.58 -2.82 6.37
N THR A 161 10.43 -2.63 5.05
CA THR A 161 10.52 -3.72 4.06
C THR A 161 11.94 -4.30 3.96
N PHE A 162 12.97 -3.50 4.27
CA PHE A 162 14.33 -3.98 4.43
C PHE A 162 14.45 -5.02 5.55
N TRP A 163 13.89 -4.74 6.73
CA TRP A 163 13.91 -5.67 7.87
C TRP A 163 13.08 -6.92 7.59
N VAL A 164 11.92 -6.77 6.94
CA VAL A 164 11.10 -7.91 6.53
C VAL A 164 11.87 -8.83 5.56
N SER A 165 12.60 -8.25 4.60
CA SER A 165 13.43 -9.03 3.68
C SER A 165 14.47 -9.86 4.42
N ILE A 166 15.12 -9.31 5.46
CA ILE A 166 16.06 -10.05 6.30
C ILE A 166 15.36 -11.23 7.01
N ALA A 167 14.18 -11.02 7.59
CA ALA A 167 13.44 -12.10 8.24
C ALA A 167 13.07 -13.24 7.28
N LEU A 168 12.64 -12.90 6.07
CA LEU A 168 12.31 -13.89 5.04
C LEU A 168 13.54 -14.66 4.55
N ILE A 169 14.69 -14.00 4.45
CA ILE A 169 15.96 -14.67 4.16
C ILE A 169 16.33 -15.63 5.29
N LEU A 170 16.22 -15.23 6.57
CA LEU A 170 16.45 -16.12 7.72
C LEU A 170 15.50 -17.32 7.70
N TYR A 171 14.23 -17.10 7.35
CA TYR A 171 13.23 -18.15 7.18
C TYR A 171 13.65 -19.12 6.07
N CYS A 172 14.06 -18.60 4.90
CA CYS A 172 14.50 -19.43 3.79
C CYS A 172 15.80 -20.20 4.11
N ILE A 173 16.72 -19.61 4.87
CA ILE A 173 17.92 -20.31 5.36
C ILE A 173 17.53 -21.48 6.25
N GLN A 174 16.57 -21.28 7.16
CA GLN A 174 16.02 -22.37 7.97
C GLN A 174 15.41 -23.48 7.09
N LEU A 175 14.63 -23.10 6.08
CA LEU A 175 13.85 -24.05 5.27
C LEU A 175 14.71 -24.83 4.25
N TYR A 176 15.62 -24.16 3.57
CA TYR A 176 16.42 -24.73 2.48
C TYR A 176 17.87 -25.00 2.86
N GLY A 177 18.44 -24.21 3.78
CA GLY A 177 19.84 -24.27 4.18
C GLY A 177 20.11 -25.31 5.27
N VAL A 178 19.30 -25.37 6.33
CA VAL A 178 19.49 -26.29 7.46
C VAL A 178 19.53 -27.76 7.05
N PRO A 179 18.64 -28.28 6.17
CA PRO A 179 18.72 -29.68 5.74
C PRO A 179 20.00 -30.06 5.01
N SER A 180 20.75 -29.08 4.48
CA SER A 180 21.98 -29.30 3.70
C SER A 180 23.25 -28.91 4.46
N THR A 181 23.12 -28.36 5.68
CA THR A 181 24.23 -27.75 6.45
C THR A 181 24.34 -28.37 7.83
N GLY A 182 25.53 -28.34 8.43
CA GLY A 182 25.76 -28.92 9.75
C GLY A 182 25.09 -28.17 10.92
N PRO A 183 25.19 -28.72 12.15
CA PRO A 183 24.54 -28.18 13.36
C PRO A 183 24.92 -26.73 13.73
N TRP A 184 26.05 -26.24 13.22
CA TRP A 184 26.49 -24.86 13.45
C TRP A 184 25.47 -23.82 12.92
N LEU A 185 24.78 -24.13 11.82
CA LEU A 185 23.81 -23.22 11.20
C LEU A 185 22.57 -23.06 12.10
N VAL A 186 22.14 -24.13 12.75
CA VAL A 186 21.03 -24.09 13.73
C VAL A 186 21.36 -23.13 14.86
N LYS A 187 22.57 -23.22 15.43
CA LYS A 187 22.98 -22.29 16.50
C LYS A 187 23.15 -20.85 15.99
N ALA A 188 23.65 -20.66 14.76
CA ALA A 188 23.75 -19.34 14.15
C ALA A 188 22.36 -18.70 13.97
N LEU A 189 21.36 -19.46 13.53
CA LEU A 189 19.98 -18.97 13.35
C LEU A 189 19.33 -18.55 14.66
N GLU A 190 19.58 -19.25 15.77
CA GLU A 190 19.15 -18.82 17.10
C GLU A 190 19.72 -17.44 17.46
N VAL A 191 21.03 -17.24 17.28
CA VAL A 191 21.68 -15.95 17.58
C VAL A 191 21.16 -14.85 16.65
N CYS A 192 21.01 -15.16 15.36
CA CYS A 192 20.43 -14.24 14.38
C CYS A 192 19.00 -13.85 14.74
N PHE A 193 18.18 -14.78 15.24
CA PHE A 193 16.80 -14.51 15.65
C PHE A 193 16.73 -13.49 16.80
N TRP A 194 17.51 -13.68 17.86
CA TRP A 194 17.52 -12.75 18.99
C TRP A 194 18.14 -11.40 18.61
N GLY A 195 19.22 -11.40 17.84
CA GLY A 195 19.84 -10.18 17.33
C GLY A 195 18.89 -9.38 16.43
N TYR A 196 18.24 -10.05 15.49
CA TYR A 196 17.24 -9.44 14.62
C TYR A 196 16.04 -8.90 15.41
N SER A 197 15.51 -9.68 16.37
CA SER A 197 14.38 -9.26 17.21
C SER A 197 14.71 -7.99 18.01
N GLY A 198 15.91 -7.93 18.60
CA GLY A 198 16.37 -6.74 19.33
C GLY A 198 16.55 -5.52 18.42
N LEU A 199 17.15 -5.69 17.24
CA LEU A 199 17.34 -4.61 16.27
C LEU A 199 16.01 -4.07 15.74
N VAL A 200 15.09 -4.94 15.37
CA VAL A 200 13.74 -4.55 14.92
C VAL A 200 12.98 -3.82 16.01
N LEU A 201 13.10 -4.25 17.27
CA LEU A 201 12.50 -3.55 18.39
C LEU A 201 13.03 -2.12 18.53
N LEU A 202 14.35 -1.94 18.46
CA LEU A 202 14.97 -0.62 18.50
C LEU A 202 14.53 0.26 17.32
N VAL A 203 14.51 -0.31 16.11
CA VAL A 203 14.07 0.41 14.90
C VAL A 203 12.61 0.81 15.02
N ALA A 204 11.73 -0.05 15.53
CA ALA A 204 10.34 0.27 15.71
C ALA A 204 10.15 1.42 16.71
N VAL A 205 10.84 1.37 17.86
CA VAL A 205 10.80 2.46 18.85
C VAL A 205 11.29 3.77 18.22
N PHE A 206 12.40 3.74 17.49
CA PHE A 206 12.93 4.91 16.80
C PHE A 206 11.95 5.44 15.75
N GLN A 207 11.41 4.58 14.90
CA GLN A 207 10.49 4.95 13.84
C GLN A 207 9.21 5.59 14.39
N TYR A 208 8.63 5.00 15.44
CA TYR A 208 7.45 5.55 16.10
C TYR A 208 7.75 6.89 16.76
N HIS A 209 8.91 7.02 17.40
CA HIS A 209 9.34 8.29 17.97
C HIS A 209 9.46 9.38 16.90
N ILE A 210 10.08 9.09 15.74
CA ILE A 210 10.17 10.03 14.62
C ILE A 210 8.78 10.42 14.08
N ILE A 211 7.89 9.44 13.91
CA ILE A 211 6.53 9.69 13.41
C ILE A 211 5.73 10.58 14.38
N PHE A 212 5.81 10.34 15.69
CA PHE A 212 5.05 11.10 16.68
C PHE A 212 5.63 12.49 16.99
N ASP A 213 6.96 12.63 17.00
CA ASP A 213 7.60 13.89 17.43
C ASP A 213 7.87 14.85 16.28
N LEU A 214 8.13 14.37 15.06
CA LEU A 214 8.66 15.20 13.98
C LEU A 214 7.69 15.42 12.83
N GLU A 215 6.83 14.45 12.51
CA GLU A 215 5.90 14.55 11.39
C GLU A 215 4.46 14.61 11.91
N LYS A 216 3.88 15.81 11.96
CA LYS A 216 2.43 15.99 12.16
C LYS A 216 1.67 15.47 10.94
N LEU A 217 1.64 14.15 10.74
CA LEU A 217 0.90 13.51 9.66
C LEU A 217 -0.59 13.64 9.97
N PRO A 218 -1.36 14.42 9.20
CA PRO A 218 -2.79 14.51 9.42
C PRO A 218 -3.43 13.14 9.18
N VAL A 219 -4.31 12.71 10.08
CA VAL A 219 -5.00 11.39 10.06
C VAL A 219 -5.71 11.11 8.72
N PHE A 220 -6.09 12.16 7.99
CA PHE A 220 -6.69 12.10 6.65
C PHE A 220 -5.76 11.50 5.56
N GLU A 221 -4.43 11.58 5.74
CA GLU A 221 -3.44 11.03 4.80
C GLU A 221 -3.02 9.59 5.11
N ALA A 222 -3.68 8.94 6.09
CA ALA A 222 -3.39 7.56 6.46
C ALA A 222 -3.39 6.64 5.24
N MET A 223 -2.21 6.12 4.88
CA MET A 223 -2.02 5.18 3.78
C MET A 223 -1.77 3.77 4.32
N PRO A 224 -2.15 2.71 3.57
CA PRO A 224 -1.87 1.33 3.94
C PRO A 224 -0.37 1.05 4.21
N ALA A 225 0.52 1.81 3.56
CA ALA A 225 1.96 1.73 3.76
C ALA A 225 2.42 2.04 5.21
N TRP A 226 1.57 2.67 6.04
CA TRP A 226 1.92 2.99 7.42
C TRP A 226 2.07 1.75 8.32
N ILE A 227 1.62 0.58 7.87
CA ILE A 227 1.82 -0.69 8.58
C ILE A 227 3.22 -1.29 8.37
N LEU A 228 3.95 -0.84 7.32
CA LEU A 228 5.22 -1.43 6.92
C LEU A 228 6.28 -1.46 8.04
N PRO A 229 6.41 -0.45 8.91
CA PRO A 229 7.34 -0.50 10.05
C PRO A 229 6.99 -1.55 11.12
N VAL A 230 5.72 -1.98 11.21
CA VAL A 230 5.26 -3.01 12.16
C VAL A 230 5.43 -4.41 11.59
N TYR A 231 5.42 -4.52 10.27
CA TYR A 231 5.46 -5.78 9.54
C TYR A 231 6.61 -6.72 9.97
N PRO A 232 7.83 -6.25 10.29
CA PRO A 232 8.90 -7.09 10.85
C PRO A 232 8.47 -7.91 12.08
N PHE A 233 7.61 -7.38 12.95
CA PHE A 233 7.09 -8.11 14.11
C PHE A 233 6.07 -9.18 13.72
N LEU A 234 5.30 -8.96 12.65
CA LEU A 234 4.33 -9.93 12.14
C LEU A 234 4.98 -11.15 11.47
N VAL A 235 6.26 -11.04 11.10
CA VAL A 235 7.05 -12.12 10.49
C VAL A 235 7.89 -12.86 11.54
N LEU A 236 8.15 -12.27 12.70
CA LEU A 236 8.88 -12.91 13.81
C LEU A 236 8.17 -14.16 14.33
N GLY A 237 6.83 -14.16 14.41
CA GLY A 237 6.07 -15.33 14.84
C GLY A 237 6.26 -16.54 13.92
N PRO A 238 5.95 -16.42 12.62
CA PRO A 238 6.20 -17.48 11.65
C PRO A 238 7.67 -17.93 11.59
N LEU A 239 8.63 -16.99 11.69
CA LEU A 239 10.05 -17.32 11.72
C LEU A 239 10.41 -18.17 12.96
N ALA A 240 9.92 -17.80 14.14
CA ALA A 240 10.14 -18.55 15.38
C ALA A 240 9.56 -19.97 15.29
N ALA A 241 8.35 -20.11 14.73
CA ALA A 241 7.69 -21.41 14.57
C ALA A 241 8.51 -22.38 13.70
N VAL A 242 9.15 -21.90 12.63
CA VAL A 242 9.99 -22.77 11.79
C VAL A 242 11.35 -23.04 12.42
N LEU A 243 11.93 -22.06 13.14
CA LEU A 243 13.19 -22.27 13.87
C LEU A 243 13.03 -23.34 14.95
N GLU A 244 11.94 -23.29 15.73
CA GLU A 244 11.68 -24.18 16.86
C GLU A 244 11.91 -25.66 16.54
N TYR A 245 11.43 -26.14 15.39
CA TYR A 245 11.52 -27.55 14.99
C TYR A 245 12.95 -28.08 14.85
N SER A 246 13.93 -27.21 14.62
CA SER A 246 15.34 -27.60 14.45
C SER A 246 16.19 -27.37 15.69
N GLN A 247 15.67 -26.64 16.68
CA GLN A 247 16.42 -26.20 17.86
C GLN A 247 16.38 -27.23 18.98
N PRO A 248 17.42 -27.30 19.84
CA PRO A 248 17.37 -28.10 21.05
C PRO A 248 16.28 -27.57 22.00
N GLN A 249 15.66 -28.45 22.79
CA GLN A 249 14.54 -28.11 23.68
C GLN A 249 14.81 -26.92 24.61
N THR A 250 16.06 -26.74 25.05
CA THR A 250 16.48 -25.62 25.91
C THR A 250 16.36 -24.25 25.24
N SER A 251 16.50 -24.20 23.91
CA SER A 251 16.47 -22.96 23.12
C SER A 251 15.16 -22.80 22.33
N ALA A 252 14.50 -23.91 21.98
CA ALA A 252 13.23 -23.93 21.28
C ALA A 252 12.11 -23.19 22.04
N LEU A 253 11.93 -23.47 23.35
CA LEU A 253 10.86 -22.86 24.15
C LEU A 253 11.00 -21.33 24.28
N PRO A 254 12.18 -20.75 24.60
CA PRO A 254 12.35 -19.30 24.59
C PRO A 254 12.10 -18.65 23.22
N ILE A 255 12.53 -19.30 22.12
CA ILE A 255 12.30 -18.78 20.76
C ILE A 255 10.81 -18.77 20.44
N MET A 256 10.08 -19.84 20.77
CA MET A 256 8.63 -19.93 20.55
C MET A 256 7.88 -18.86 21.36
N LEU A 257 8.18 -18.74 22.65
CA LEU A 257 7.55 -17.74 23.52
C LEU A 257 7.90 -16.31 23.08
N GLY A 258 9.17 -16.04 22.77
CA GLY A 258 9.62 -14.75 22.27
C GLY A 258 8.95 -14.38 20.95
N GLY A 259 8.92 -15.30 19.99
CA GLY A 259 8.23 -15.14 18.71
C GLY A 259 6.74 -14.85 18.89
N LEU A 260 6.06 -15.57 19.78
CA LEU A 260 4.64 -15.34 20.10
C LEU A 260 4.41 -13.95 20.72
N CYS A 261 5.27 -13.51 21.64
CA CYS A 261 5.19 -12.17 22.24
C CYS A 261 5.38 -11.06 21.19
N PHE A 262 6.41 -11.19 20.34
CA PHE A 262 6.66 -10.21 19.26
C PHE A 262 5.54 -10.20 18.22
N GLN A 263 5.03 -11.39 17.85
CA GLN A 263 3.87 -11.52 16.96
C GLN A 263 2.63 -10.84 17.55
N GLY A 264 2.36 -11.09 18.84
CA GLY A 264 1.26 -10.46 19.57
C GLY A 264 1.37 -8.93 19.58
N LEU A 265 2.57 -8.40 19.85
CA LEU A 265 2.85 -6.97 19.77
C LEU A 265 2.56 -6.41 18.37
N GLY A 266 3.04 -7.09 17.33
CA GLY A 266 2.78 -6.72 15.93
C GLY A 266 1.28 -6.68 15.61
N TRP A 267 0.53 -7.69 16.05
CA TRP A 267 -0.92 -7.75 15.85
C TRP A 267 -1.68 -6.66 16.61
N SER A 268 -1.33 -6.39 17.86
CA SER A 268 -1.97 -5.31 18.63
C SER A 268 -1.81 -3.95 17.94
N ILE A 269 -0.60 -3.64 17.47
CA ILE A 269 -0.32 -2.38 16.77
C ILE A 269 -1.01 -2.36 15.39
N ALA A 270 -0.98 -3.46 14.65
CA ALA A 270 -1.65 -3.58 13.35
C ALA A 270 -3.17 -3.34 13.47
N LEU A 271 -3.82 -3.86 14.51
CA LEU A 271 -5.25 -3.64 14.75
C LEU A 271 -5.56 -2.18 15.04
N ILE A 272 -4.77 -1.50 15.88
CA ILE A 272 -4.93 -0.06 16.17
C ILE A 272 -4.81 0.76 14.88
N MET A 273 -3.79 0.49 14.06
CA MET A 273 -3.57 1.20 12.80
C MET A 273 -4.67 0.91 11.77
N TYR A 274 -5.16 -0.33 11.71
CA TYR A 274 -6.26 -0.71 10.82
C TYR A 274 -7.56 -0.01 11.20
N THR A 275 -7.87 0.13 12.49
CA THR A 275 -9.03 0.89 12.95
C THR A 275 -8.97 2.34 12.47
N ILE A 276 -7.82 3.02 12.60
CA ILE A 276 -7.62 4.40 12.14
C ILE A 276 -7.83 4.50 10.61
N TYR A 277 -7.27 3.56 9.85
CA TYR A 277 -7.43 3.52 8.38
C TYR A 277 -8.89 3.32 7.96
N VAL A 278 -9.62 2.40 8.60
CA VAL A 278 -11.05 2.17 8.33
C VAL A 278 -11.87 3.40 8.70
N THR A 279 -11.62 4.02 9.85
CA THR A 279 -12.27 5.28 10.23
C THR A 279 -12.03 6.38 9.20
N ARG A 280 -10.82 6.47 8.64
CA ARG A 280 -10.49 7.42 7.57
C ARG A 280 -11.25 7.13 6.28
N LEU A 281 -11.35 5.87 5.86
CA LEU A 281 -12.12 5.46 4.68
C LEU A 281 -13.63 5.75 4.82
N ILE A 282 -14.18 5.62 6.02
CA ILE A 282 -15.59 5.92 6.30
C ILE A 282 -15.86 7.43 6.24
N ASN A 283 -14.89 8.26 6.65
CA ASN A 283 -15.06 9.71 6.80
C ASN A 283 -14.49 10.57 5.65
N SER A 284 -13.73 9.99 4.71
CA SER A 284 -13.06 10.73 3.62
C SER A 284 -13.48 10.20 2.24
N GLU A 285 -13.50 11.07 1.23
CA GLU A 285 -13.72 10.66 -0.16
C GLU A 285 -12.55 9.80 -0.68
N LEU A 286 -12.85 8.93 -1.66
CA LEU A 286 -11.87 7.98 -2.23
C LEU A 286 -10.58 8.70 -2.65
N PRO A 287 -9.39 8.18 -2.28
CA PRO A 287 -8.13 8.82 -2.62
C PRO A 287 -7.96 9.00 -4.14
N GLU A 288 -7.25 10.05 -4.51
CA GLU A 288 -6.95 10.47 -5.89
C GLU A 288 -6.49 9.26 -6.76
N PRO A 289 -6.87 9.18 -8.06
CA PRO A 289 -6.65 7.99 -8.89
C PRO A 289 -5.22 7.44 -8.92
N SER A 290 -4.22 8.30 -8.69
CA SER A 290 -2.78 7.97 -8.61
C SER A 290 -2.40 7.12 -7.39
N LYS A 291 -3.20 7.12 -6.31
CA LYS A 291 -2.93 6.39 -5.06
C LYS A 291 -3.75 5.09 -4.92
N ARG A 292 -4.60 4.77 -5.90
CA ARG A 292 -5.42 3.55 -5.91
C ARG A 292 -4.63 2.22 -5.84
N PRO A 293 -3.41 2.11 -6.42
CA PRO A 293 -2.61 0.89 -6.28
C PRO A 293 -2.24 0.56 -4.82
N ALA A 294 -2.09 1.57 -3.96
CA ALA A 294 -1.76 1.36 -2.55
C ALA A 294 -2.90 0.70 -1.74
N MET A 295 -4.14 0.77 -2.23
CA MET A 295 -5.29 0.10 -1.56
C MET A 295 -5.21 -1.44 -1.65
N PHE A 296 -4.47 -2.00 -2.62
CA PHE A 296 -4.25 -3.45 -2.72
C PHE A 296 -3.28 -4.00 -1.65
N VAL A 297 -2.50 -3.15 -0.98
CA VAL A 297 -1.64 -3.56 0.15
C VAL A 297 -2.48 -3.91 1.39
N ALA A 298 -3.68 -3.33 1.52
CA ALA A 298 -4.57 -3.58 2.66
C ALA A 298 -5.20 -4.99 2.69
N VAL A 299 -5.02 -5.79 1.63
CA VAL A 299 -5.52 -7.18 1.54
C VAL A 299 -4.52 -8.20 2.10
N GLY A 300 -3.26 -7.78 2.34
CA GLY A 300 -2.18 -8.64 2.82
C GLY A 300 -2.43 -9.38 4.15
N PRO A 301 -3.17 -8.84 5.14
CA PRO A 301 -3.43 -9.57 6.39
C PRO A 301 -4.38 -10.77 6.25
N SER A 302 -5.20 -10.82 5.20
CA SER A 302 -6.18 -11.90 4.98
C SER A 302 -5.68 -13.05 4.12
N ASP A 303 -4.60 -12.87 3.34
CA ASP A 303 -4.06 -13.90 2.44
C ASP A 303 -3.13 -14.91 3.14
N LEU A 304 -2.81 -14.73 4.43
CA LEU A 304 -1.94 -15.66 5.18
C LEU A 304 -2.70 -16.83 5.83
N LYS A 305 -3.86 -17.22 5.29
CA LYS A 305 -4.57 -18.46 5.61
C LYS A 305 -5.13 -19.11 4.34
N SER A 306 -4.33 -19.94 3.69
CA SER A 306 -4.82 -21.11 2.93
C SER A 306 -3.79 -22.22 2.99
#